data_AF-A0A453NEM3-F1
#
_entry.id   AF-A0A453NEM3-F1
#
_cell.length_a   1.000
_cell.length_b   1.000
_cell.length_c   1.000
_cell.angle_alpha   90.00
_cell.angle_beta   90.00
_cell.angle_gamma   90.00
#
_symmetry.space_group_name_H-M   'P 1'
#
loop_
_entity.id
_entity.type
_entity.pdbx_description
1 polymer ?
#
loop_
_entity_poly.entity_id
_entity_poly.type
_entity_poly.pdbx_seq_one_letter_code
_entity_poly.pdbx_strand_id
1 'polypeptide(L)'
;MESGRTQPSGDDSNGSVQEDGEYYSKLGLKIVSGLSSELVNAKNIAALDADALSASVLQLRRELLNAKEFLNSDMATIDENSGFHRSLARFVEHAENETNFLLKEEKRLRSLVKKTIRYFHGNDVKDDGFSLFVIVRDFLVMLDKACKEVGASQKKAASQSRSSGSCNPASQLNPQEKQFPAVLDDHLDSSDSND
;
A
#
# COMPACT_ATOMS: atom_id res chain seq x y z
N MET A 1 -18.01 -69.19 23.34
CA MET A 1 -18.01 -69.52 21.90
C MET A 1 -17.51 -68.29 21.17
N GLU A 2 -16.45 -68.48 20.38
CA GLU A 2 -16.03 -67.78 19.14
C GLU A 2 -17.03 -66.76 18.55
N SER A 3 -16.68 -65.73 17.78
CA SER A 3 -15.47 -65.33 17.03
C SER A 3 -15.75 -63.92 16.47
N GLY A 4 -14.74 -63.18 16.01
CA GLY A 4 -14.98 -62.10 15.04
C GLY A 4 -14.10 -60.87 15.17
N ARG A 5 -12.86 -60.96 14.67
CA ARG A 5 -11.90 -59.88 14.46
C ARG A 5 -12.27 -59.09 13.19
N THR A 6 -12.32 -57.76 13.23
CA THR A 6 -11.95 -56.93 12.07
C THR A 6 -11.37 -55.59 12.53
N GLN A 7 -10.08 -55.37 12.26
CA GLN A 7 -9.43 -54.06 12.33
C GLN A 7 -9.84 -53.23 11.10
N PRO A 8 -10.08 -51.92 11.22
CA PRO A 8 -10.05 -51.06 10.06
C PRO A 8 -8.59 -50.87 9.64
N SER A 9 -8.30 -51.25 8.39
CA SER A 9 -7.06 -50.94 7.71
C SER A 9 -6.81 -49.44 7.72
N GLY A 10 -5.55 -49.07 7.91
CA GLY A 10 -5.07 -47.72 7.68
C GLY A 10 -5.33 -47.31 6.24
N ASP A 11 -5.97 -46.17 6.08
CA ASP A 11 -5.93 -45.40 4.86
C ASP A 11 -4.98 -44.22 5.14
N ASP A 12 -3.70 -44.43 4.82
CA ASP A 12 -2.70 -43.37 4.76
C ASP A 12 -3.09 -42.41 3.63
N SER A 13 -4.01 -41.50 3.93
CA SER A 13 -4.31 -40.33 3.12
C SER A 13 -3.16 -39.34 3.20
N ASN A 14 -2.00 -39.68 2.62
CA ASN A 14 -0.83 -38.81 2.55
C ASN A 14 -0.81 -37.96 1.27
N GLY A 15 -1.99 -37.54 0.77
CA GLY A 15 -2.14 -36.94 -0.56
C GLY A 15 -2.66 -35.51 -0.64
N SER A 16 -3.18 -34.88 0.43
CA SER A 16 -4.00 -33.67 0.28
C SER A 16 -3.39 -32.35 0.77
N VAL A 17 -2.30 -32.36 1.55
CA VAL A 17 -1.77 -31.13 2.18
C VAL A 17 -0.85 -30.34 1.25
N GLN A 18 -0.16 -31.01 0.32
CA GLN A 18 0.83 -30.38 -0.56
C GLN A 18 0.19 -29.59 -1.70
N GLU A 19 -0.98 -30.02 -2.17
CA GLU A 19 -1.75 -29.39 -3.25
C GLU A 19 -2.41 -28.08 -2.77
N ASP A 20 -2.84 -28.05 -1.51
CA ASP A 20 -3.48 -26.91 -0.85
C ASP A 20 -2.50 -25.73 -0.65
N GLY A 21 -1.28 -26.04 -0.21
CA GLY A 21 -0.22 -25.03 -0.03
C GLY A 21 0.24 -24.40 -1.35
N GLU A 22 0.43 -25.19 -2.40
CA GLU A 22 0.76 -24.66 -3.74
C GLU A 22 -0.37 -23.82 -4.34
N TYR A 23 -1.62 -24.25 -4.15
CA TYR A 23 -2.80 -23.53 -4.59
C TYR A 23 -2.88 -22.15 -3.93
N TYR A 24 -2.83 -22.10 -2.59
CA TYR A 24 -2.87 -20.82 -1.88
C TYR A 24 -1.66 -19.94 -2.16
N SER A 25 -0.48 -20.53 -2.39
CA SER A 25 0.70 -19.77 -2.79
C SER A 25 0.51 -19.08 -4.15
N LYS A 26 -0.01 -19.80 -5.16
CA LYS A 26 -0.32 -19.24 -6.49
C LYS A 26 -1.46 -18.21 -6.40
N LEU A 27 -2.50 -18.48 -5.61
CA LEU A 27 -3.64 -17.58 -5.42
C LEU A 27 -3.21 -16.28 -4.73
N GLY A 28 -2.46 -16.38 -3.63
CA GLY A 28 -1.92 -15.24 -2.91
C GLY A 28 -1.02 -14.39 -3.79
N LEU A 29 -0.11 -15.01 -4.54
CA LEU A 29 0.74 -14.29 -5.49
C LEU A 29 -0.08 -13.56 -6.56
N LYS A 30 -1.12 -14.18 -7.11
CA LYS A 30 -2.03 -13.55 -8.08
C LYS A 30 -2.71 -12.32 -7.48
N ILE A 31 -3.27 -12.43 -6.27
CA ILE A 31 -3.95 -11.32 -5.59
C ILE A 31 -2.97 -10.17 -5.31
N VAL A 32 -1.84 -10.48 -4.68
CA VAL A 32 -0.85 -9.47 -4.26
C VAL A 32 -0.23 -8.75 -5.47
N SER A 33 0.00 -9.46 -6.58
CA SER A 33 0.50 -8.85 -7.83
C SER A 33 -0.46 -7.85 -8.48
N GLY A 34 -1.74 -7.85 -8.08
CA GLY A 34 -2.75 -6.89 -8.54
C GLY A 34 -2.82 -5.60 -7.73
N LEU A 35 -2.18 -5.52 -6.56
CA LEU A 35 -2.30 -4.35 -5.67
C LEU A 35 -1.77 -3.06 -6.30
N SER A 36 -0.74 -3.16 -7.15
CA SER A 36 -0.17 -2.02 -7.86
C SER A 36 -1.18 -1.36 -8.82
N SER A 37 -2.12 -2.12 -9.39
CA SER A 37 -3.22 -1.56 -10.21
C SER A 37 -4.35 -0.98 -9.37
N GLU A 38 -4.72 -1.63 -8.26
CA GLU A 38 -5.78 -1.14 -7.36
C GLU A 38 -5.43 0.22 -6.73
N LEU A 39 -4.14 0.47 -6.50
CA LEU A 39 -3.63 1.69 -5.86
C LEU A 39 -3.02 2.69 -6.85
N VAL A 40 -3.48 2.70 -8.11
CA VAL A 40 -2.98 3.65 -9.13
C VAL A 40 -3.12 5.12 -8.70
N ASN A 41 -4.22 5.47 -8.05
CA ASN A 41 -4.45 6.84 -7.57
C ASN A 41 -3.43 7.24 -6.50
N ALA A 42 -3.03 6.31 -5.62
CA ALA A 42 -1.99 6.58 -4.63
C ALA A 42 -0.64 6.89 -5.32
N LYS A 43 -0.30 6.16 -6.38
CA LYS A 43 0.89 6.43 -7.19
C LYS A 43 0.83 7.78 -7.89
N ASN A 44 -0.33 8.16 -8.41
CA ASN A 44 -0.53 9.47 -9.04
C ASN A 44 -0.39 10.61 -8.02
N ILE A 45 -0.96 10.45 -6.82
CA ILE A 45 -0.84 11.44 -5.74
C ILE A 45 0.61 11.54 -5.26
N ALA A 46 1.38 10.45 -5.28
CA ALA A 46 2.80 10.48 -4.94
C ALA A 46 3.67 11.34 -5.88
N ALA A 47 3.15 11.72 -7.05
CA ALA A 47 3.80 12.65 -7.98
C ALA A 47 3.37 14.11 -7.76
N LEU A 48 2.39 14.37 -6.89
CA LEU A 48 1.91 15.70 -6.57
C LEU A 48 2.90 16.43 -5.66
N ASP A 49 3.33 17.62 -6.06
CA ASP A 49 3.98 18.57 -5.18
C ASP A 49 2.92 19.38 -4.41
N ALA A 50 2.55 18.88 -3.24
CA ALA A 50 1.52 19.49 -2.40
C ALA A 50 1.94 20.83 -1.81
N ASP A 51 3.23 21.09 -1.68
CA ASP A 51 3.74 22.35 -1.12
C ASP A 51 3.81 23.43 -2.20
N ALA A 52 4.23 23.08 -3.42
CA ALA A 52 4.12 23.97 -4.58
C ALA A 52 2.66 24.32 -4.90
N LEU A 53 1.73 23.37 -4.77
CA LEU A 53 0.30 23.63 -4.91
C LEU A 53 -0.19 24.63 -3.85
N SER A 54 0.20 24.45 -2.59
CA SER A 54 -0.14 25.38 -1.50
C SER A 54 0.40 26.79 -1.76
N ALA A 55 1.67 26.87 -2.17
CA ALA A 55 2.32 28.14 -2.50
C ALA A 55 1.58 28.85 -3.64
N SER A 56 1.15 28.11 -4.66
CA SER A 56 0.39 28.64 -5.79
C SER A 56 -0.99 29.18 -5.38
N VAL A 57 -1.72 28.46 -4.51
CA VAL A 57 -3.03 28.91 -3.99
C VAL A 57 -2.87 30.16 -3.12
N LEU A 58 -1.83 30.22 -2.28
CA LEU A 58 -1.52 31.41 -1.47
C LEU A 58 -1.11 32.60 -2.34
N GLN A 59 -0.37 32.37 -3.42
CA GLN A 59 -0.03 33.41 -4.39
C GLN A 59 -1.28 33.95 -5.08
N LEU A 60 -2.18 33.08 -5.55
CA LEU A 60 -3.43 33.49 -6.17
C LEU A 60 -4.27 34.37 -5.23
N ARG A 61 -4.37 33.98 -3.95
CA ARG A 61 -5.05 34.80 -2.92
C ARG A 61 -4.43 36.19 -2.77
N ARG A 62 -3.11 36.28 -2.80
CA ARG A 62 -2.39 37.55 -2.67
C ARG A 62 -2.64 38.45 -3.87
N GLU A 63 -2.51 37.92 -5.08
CA GLU A 63 -2.75 38.69 -6.30
C GLU A 63 -4.21 39.12 -6.43
N LEU A 64 -5.15 38.28 -6.00
CA LEU A 64 -6.55 38.67 -5.88
C LEU A 64 -6.74 39.86 -4.93
N LEU A 65 -6.05 39.87 -3.79
CA LEU A 65 -6.13 40.98 -2.84
C LEU A 65 -5.58 42.28 -3.46
N ASN A 66 -4.47 42.19 -4.19
CA ASN A 66 -3.91 43.33 -4.95
C ASN A 66 -4.92 43.83 -6.00
N ALA A 67 -5.57 42.93 -6.74
CA ALA A 67 -6.58 43.32 -7.74
C ALA A 67 -7.82 43.97 -7.10
N LYS A 68 -8.24 43.49 -5.93
CA LYS A 68 -9.32 44.11 -5.14
C LYS A 68 -8.92 45.50 -4.65
N GLU A 69 -7.70 45.66 -4.17
CA GLU A 69 -7.19 46.97 -3.73
C GLU A 69 -7.16 47.95 -4.90
N PHE A 70 -6.57 47.56 -6.03
CA PHE A 70 -6.52 48.36 -7.25
C PHE A 70 -7.92 48.78 -7.75
N LEU A 71 -8.89 47.86 -7.72
CA LEU A 71 -10.28 48.17 -8.08
C LEU A 71 -10.92 49.20 -7.13
N ASN A 72 -10.59 49.16 -5.84
CA ASN A 72 -11.17 50.02 -4.82
C ASN A 72 -10.43 51.35 -4.62
N SER A 73 -9.16 51.46 -5.04
CA SER A 73 -8.35 52.67 -4.93
C SER A 73 -8.24 53.39 -6.27
N ASP A 74 -7.49 52.82 -7.19
CA ASP A 74 -7.00 53.49 -8.39
C ASP A 74 -8.14 53.66 -9.40
N MET A 75 -9.09 52.73 -9.38
CA MET A 75 -10.28 52.73 -10.24
C MET A 75 -11.47 53.48 -9.62
N ALA A 76 -11.40 53.95 -8.38
CA ALA A 76 -12.52 54.61 -7.69
C ALA A 76 -12.96 55.93 -8.33
N THR A 77 -12.09 56.54 -9.13
CA THR A 77 -12.36 57.81 -9.83
C THR A 77 -12.86 57.62 -11.27
N ILE A 78 -12.80 56.39 -11.78
CA ILE A 78 -13.27 56.05 -13.12
C ILE A 78 -14.78 55.82 -13.06
N ASP A 79 -15.49 56.21 -14.13
CA ASP A 79 -16.91 55.91 -14.28
C ASP A 79 -17.16 54.40 -14.06
N GLU A 80 -17.96 54.09 -13.04
CA GLU A 80 -18.36 52.73 -12.70
C GLU A 80 -19.09 52.05 -13.88
N ASN A 81 -19.68 52.86 -14.77
CA ASN A 81 -20.33 52.42 -16.00
C ASN A 81 -19.38 52.26 -17.18
N SER A 82 -18.07 52.44 -17.00
CA SER A 82 -17.09 52.11 -18.02
C SER A 82 -17.04 50.59 -18.26
N GLY A 83 -16.81 50.19 -19.52
CA GLY A 83 -16.72 48.78 -19.89
C GLY A 83 -15.60 48.05 -19.16
N PHE A 84 -14.48 48.74 -18.92
CA PHE A 84 -13.32 48.19 -18.21
C PHE A 84 -13.63 47.95 -16.73
N HIS A 85 -14.14 48.98 -16.01
CA HIS A 85 -14.48 48.85 -14.59
C HIS A 85 -15.42 47.68 -14.33
N ARG A 86 -16.52 47.57 -15.09
CA ARG A 86 -17.47 46.45 -14.95
C ARG A 86 -16.84 45.09 -15.23
N SER A 87 -15.95 45.00 -16.21
CA SER A 87 -15.29 43.74 -16.57
C SER A 87 -14.32 43.31 -15.46
N LEU A 88 -13.54 44.26 -14.95
CA LEU A 88 -12.60 44.03 -13.85
C LEU A 88 -13.34 43.64 -12.55
N ALA A 89 -14.43 44.33 -12.21
CA ALA A 89 -15.24 44.01 -11.04
C ALA A 89 -15.77 42.56 -11.09
N ARG A 90 -16.34 42.14 -12.23
CA ARG A 90 -16.81 40.76 -12.42
C ARG A 90 -15.67 39.74 -12.37
N PHE A 91 -14.53 40.06 -12.97
CA PHE A 91 -13.35 39.19 -12.92
C PHE A 91 -12.90 38.98 -11.47
N VAL A 92 -12.80 40.05 -10.69
CA VAL A 92 -12.39 39.99 -9.28
C VAL A 92 -13.38 39.19 -8.44
N GLU A 93 -14.69 39.41 -8.61
CA GLU A 93 -15.73 38.65 -7.93
C GLU A 93 -15.64 37.14 -8.26
N HIS A 94 -15.48 36.79 -9.53
CA HIS A 94 -15.33 35.41 -9.96
C HIS A 94 -14.05 34.78 -9.39
N ALA A 95 -12.92 35.47 -9.51
CA ALA A 95 -11.64 35.00 -8.99
C ALA A 95 -11.67 34.80 -7.48
N GLU A 96 -12.42 35.61 -6.74
CA GLU A 96 -12.64 35.44 -5.31
C GLU A 96 -13.39 34.16 -4.97
N ASN A 97 -14.44 33.83 -5.73
CA ASN A 97 -15.16 32.57 -5.55
C ASN A 97 -14.26 31.36 -5.80
N GLU A 98 -13.53 31.36 -6.92
CA GLU A 98 -12.62 30.27 -7.28
C GLU A 98 -11.47 30.11 -6.29
N THR A 99 -10.85 31.22 -5.87
CA THR A 99 -9.75 31.18 -4.88
C THR A 99 -10.24 30.65 -3.53
N ASN A 100 -11.44 31.06 -3.10
CA ASN A 100 -12.03 30.55 -1.86
C ASN A 100 -12.37 29.06 -1.95
N PHE A 101 -12.83 28.60 -3.11
CA PHE A 101 -13.04 27.17 -3.36
C PHE A 101 -11.72 26.39 -3.23
N LEU A 102 -10.66 26.83 -3.90
CA LEU A 102 -9.34 26.19 -3.84
C LEU A 102 -8.79 26.11 -2.42
N LEU A 103 -8.89 27.20 -1.64
CA LEU A 103 -8.45 27.23 -0.23
C LEU A 103 -9.21 26.22 0.65
N LYS A 104 -10.54 26.14 0.47
CA LYS A 104 -11.38 25.18 1.20
C LYS A 104 -11.03 23.75 0.82
N GLU A 105 -10.83 23.51 -0.47
CA GLU A 105 -10.55 22.19 -1.01
C GLU A 105 -9.17 21.68 -0.61
N GLU A 106 -8.14 22.53 -0.65
CA GLU A 106 -6.80 22.20 -0.16
C GLU A 106 -6.85 21.79 1.32
N LYS A 107 -7.56 22.57 2.16
CA LYS A 107 -7.74 22.24 3.58
C LYS A 107 -8.48 20.92 3.78
N ARG A 108 -9.50 20.65 2.96
CA ARG A 108 -10.26 19.39 2.99
C ARG A 108 -9.36 18.20 2.65
N LEU A 109 -8.55 18.31 1.59
CA LEU A 109 -7.60 17.28 1.16
C LEU A 109 -6.56 16.99 2.24
N ARG A 110 -5.91 18.02 2.81
CA ARG A 110 -4.95 17.82 3.92
C ARG A 110 -5.59 17.13 5.12
N SER A 111 -6.81 17.49 5.48
CA SER A 111 -7.55 16.85 6.57
C SER A 111 -7.84 15.37 6.29
N LEU A 112 -8.20 15.01 5.05
CA LEU A 112 -8.38 13.61 4.66
C LEU A 112 -7.09 12.83 4.76
N VAL A 113 -5.98 13.36 4.24
CA VAL A 113 -4.66 12.71 4.34
C VAL A 113 -4.28 12.47 5.80
N LYS A 114 -4.48 13.47 6.66
CA LYS A 114 -4.25 13.33 8.11
C LYS A 114 -5.11 12.24 8.76
N LYS A 115 -6.39 12.10 8.35
CA LYS A 115 -7.25 11.00 8.83
C LYS A 115 -6.73 9.65 8.35
N THR A 116 -6.26 9.55 7.12
CA THR A 116 -5.67 8.32 6.57
C THR A 116 -4.39 7.93 7.32
N ILE A 117 -3.47 8.88 7.56
CA ILE A 117 -2.26 8.62 8.36
C ILE A 117 -2.63 8.11 9.74
N ARG A 118 -3.58 8.78 10.43
CA ARG A 118 -4.02 8.34 11.76
C ARG A 118 -4.64 6.95 11.77
N TYR A 119 -5.31 6.54 10.71
CA TYR A 119 -5.87 5.18 10.61
C TYR A 119 -4.78 4.11 10.64
N PHE A 120 -3.66 4.33 9.95
CA PHE A 120 -2.55 3.37 9.89
C PHE A 120 -1.53 3.50 11.02
N HIS A 121 -1.35 4.71 11.57
CA HIS A 121 -0.25 5.02 12.49
C HIS A 121 -0.68 5.49 13.88
N GLY A 122 -1.98 5.68 14.14
CA GLY A 122 -2.45 6.25 15.41
C GLY A 122 -2.18 7.77 15.53
N ASN A 123 -2.31 8.31 16.75
CA ASN A 123 -2.25 9.75 17.01
C ASN A 123 -0.83 10.30 17.27
N ASP A 124 0.16 9.41 17.47
CA ASP A 124 1.49 9.78 17.95
C ASP A 124 2.51 10.05 16.81
N VAL A 125 2.06 10.00 15.56
CA VAL A 125 2.93 10.19 14.38
C VAL A 125 2.90 11.63 13.89
N LYS A 126 4.08 12.09 13.45
CA LYS A 126 4.32 13.39 12.85
C LYS A 126 3.38 13.61 11.65
N ASP A 127 2.98 14.86 11.41
CA ASP A 127 2.15 15.21 10.26
C ASP A 127 2.99 15.09 8.97
N ASP A 128 3.15 13.85 8.49
CA ASP A 128 3.95 13.49 7.32
C ASP A 128 3.26 13.92 6.01
N GLY A 129 2.05 14.49 6.09
CA GLY A 129 1.32 15.07 4.98
C GLY A 129 1.19 14.11 3.79
N PHE A 130 1.50 14.58 2.59
CA PHE A 130 1.36 13.77 1.37
C PHE A 130 2.51 12.75 1.17
N SER A 131 3.54 12.74 2.02
CA SER A 131 4.65 11.79 1.89
C SER A 131 4.22 10.34 2.10
N LEU A 132 3.07 10.09 2.75
CA LEU A 132 2.45 8.76 2.82
C LEU A 132 2.32 8.11 1.44
N PHE A 133 1.92 8.88 0.42
CA PHE A 133 1.71 8.34 -0.93
C PHE A 133 3.03 7.96 -1.61
N VAL A 134 4.12 8.68 -1.31
CA VAL A 134 5.48 8.35 -1.76
C VAL A 134 5.90 6.99 -1.19
N ILE A 135 5.69 6.80 0.11
CA ILE A 135 5.98 5.54 0.80
C ILE A 135 5.18 4.39 0.18
N VAL A 136 3.87 4.57 -0.03
CA VAL A 136 3.00 3.55 -0.65
C VAL A 136 3.46 3.23 -2.07
N ARG A 137 3.77 4.24 -2.89
CA ARG A 137 4.27 4.04 -4.26
C ARG A 137 5.56 3.21 -4.25
N ASP A 138 6.52 3.57 -3.42
CA ASP A 138 7.83 2.92 -3.38
C ASP A 138 7.71 1.48 -2.85
N PHE A 139 6.84 1.26 -1.86
CA PHE A 139 6.47 -0.08 -1.40
C PHE A 139 5.87 -0.93 -2.53
N LEU A 140 4.95 -0.39 -3.32
CA LEU A 140 4.35 -1.12 -4.44
C LEU A 140 5.38 -1.48 -5.52
N VAL A 141 6.37 -0.62 -5.77
CA VAL A 141 7.48 -0.95 -6.69
C VAL A 141 8.31 -2.12 -6.16
N MET A 142 8.62 -2.12 -4.86
CA MET A 142 9.32 -3.24 -4.22
C MET A 142 8.49 -4.53 -4.25
N LEU A 143 7.19 -4.42 -3.99
CA LEU A 143 6.25 -5.54 -4.04
C LEU A 143 6.15 -6.16 -5.43
N ASP A 144 6.02 -5.33 -6.48
CA ASP A 144 5.95 -5.78 -7.88
C ASP A 144 7.22 -6.57 -8.26
N LYS A 145 8.39 -6.16 -7.76
CA LYS A 145 9.65 -6.87 -7.96
C LYS A 145 9.64 -8.22 -7.23
N ALA A 146 9.27 -8.24 -5.96
CA ALA A 146 9.19 -9.47 -5.17
C ALA A 146 8.21 -10.49 -5.78
N CYS A 147 7.03 -10.06 -6.23
CA CYS A 147 6.06 -10.94 -6.89
C CYS A 147 6.63 -11.59 -8.17
N LYS A 148 7.41 -10.84 -8.96
CA LYS A 148 8.07 -11.38 -10.16
C LYS A 148 9.12 -12.43 -9.81
N GLU A 149 9.92 -12.19 -8.78
CA GLU A 149 10.97 -13.12 -8.31
C GLU A 149 10.38 -14.41 -7.75
N VAL A 150 9.33 -14.32 -6.94
CA VAL A 150 8.60 -15.47 -6.41
C VAL A 150 7.94 -16.27 -7.54
N GLY A 151 7.25 -15.59 -8.46
CA GLY A 151 6.61 -16.24 -9.61
C GLY A 151 7.60 -16.94 -10.54
N ALA A 152 8.80 -16.37 -10.74
CA ALA A 152 9.85 -17.02 -11.51
C ALA A 152 10.39 -18.28 -10.80
N SER A 153 10.53 -18.24 -9.48
CA SER A 153 10.98 -19.38 -8.68
C SER A 153 9.96 -20.53 -8.68
N GLN A 154 8.66 -20.23 -8.57
CA GLN A 154 7.59 -21.22 -8.67
C GLN A 154 7.55 -21.91 -10.05
N LYS A 155 7.75 -21.15 -11.14
CA LYS A 155 7.84 -21.72 -12.50
C LYS A 155 9.04 -22.65 -12.66
N LYS A 156 10.20 -22.30 -12.09
CA LYS A 156 11.40 -23.16 -12.13
C LYS A 156 11.19 -24.46 -11.35
N ALA A 157 10.61 -24.41 -10.16
CA ALA A 157 10.29 -25.60 -9.36
C ALA A 157 9.35 -26.57 -10.11
N ALA A 158 8.31 -26.05 -10.77
CA ALA A 158 7.39 -26.86 -11.57
C ALA A 158 8.04 -27.49 -12.81
N SER A 159 9.09 -26.87 -13.38
CA SER A 159 9.84 -27.45 -14.51
C SER A 159 10.82 -28.54 -14.10
N GLN A 160 11.39 -28.46 -12.89
CA GLN A 160 12.31 -29.47 -12.35
C GLN A 160 11.59 -30.75 -11.90
N SER A 161 10.34 -30.66 -11.41
CA SER A 161 9.57 -31.87 -11.07
C SER A 161 9.13 -32.68 -12.30
N ARG A 162 8.96 -32.01 -13.46
CA ARG A 162 8.55 -32.65 -14.73
C ARG A 162 9.69 -33.31 -15.51
N SER A 163 10.95 -32.90 -15.29
CA SER A 163 12.12 -33.51 -15.95
C SER A 163 12.67 -34.74 -15.22
N SER A 164 12.16 -35.09 -14.04
CA SER A 164 12.66 -36.23 -13.25
C SER A 164 11.88 -37.54 -13.46
N GLY A 165 10.98 -37.60 -14.45
CA GLY A 165 10.21 -38.78 -14.82
C GLY A 165 10.88 -39.64 -15.89
N SER A 166 12.10 -40.15 -15.67
CA SER A 166 12.60 -41.34 -16.36
C SER A 166 13.83 -41.95 -15.68
N CYS A 167 13.72 -43.27 -15.44
CA CYS A 167 14.69 -44.29 -15.02
C CYS A 167 14.79 -44.70 -13.53
N ASN A 168 14.87 -46.02 -13.39
CA ASN A 168 14.51 -46.94 -12.30
C ASN A 168 15.57 -47.08 -11.16
N PRO A 169 15.27 -47.84 -10.07
CA PRO A 169 15.89 -47.67 -8.76
C PRO A 169 17.19 -48.47 -8.60
N ALA A 170 18.23 -47.85 -8.06
CA ALA A 170 19.29 -48.55 -7.33
C ALA A 170 20.14 -47.54 -6.53
N SER A 171 20.08 -47.71 -5.20
CA SER A 171 21.20 -47.55 -4.26
C SER A 171 21.82 -46.16 -4.01
N GLN A 172 21.55 -45.68 -2.79
CA GLN A 172 22.57 -45.26 -1.80
C GLN A 172 23.52 -44.08 -2.13
N LEU A 173 23.30 -42.93 -1.48
CA LEU A 173 23.96 -42.49 -0.23
C LEU A 173 23.84 -40.97 -0.09
N ASN A 174 23.33 -40.56 1.07
CA ASN A 174 23.17 -39.18 1.50
C ASN A 174 24.41 -38.78 2.32
N PRO A 175 25.11 -37.68 1.98
CA PRO A 175 25.83 -36.97 3.01
C PRO A 175 25.70 -35.45 2.81
N GLN A 176 24.79 -34.81 3.55
CA GLN A 176 25.02 -33.54 4.26
C GLN A 176 23.73 -32.98 4.87
N GLU A 177 23.24 -33.63 5.93
CA GLU A 177 22.51 -32.94 7.00
C GLU A 177 23.52 -32.53 8.07
N LYS A 178 24.02 -31.29 7.96
CA LYS A 178 24.70 -30.59 9.07
C LYS A 178 24.32 -29.12 9.02
N GLN A 179 23.24 -28.81 9.74
CA GLN A 179 22.81 -27.51 10.29
C GLN A 179 21.34 -27.79 10.64
N PHE A 180 20.97 -28.17 11.86
CA PHE A 180 21.06 -27.42 13.11
C PHE A 180 21.13 -28.39 14.32
N PRO A 181 21.78 -28.03 15.44
CA PRO A 181 21.66 -28.81 16.66
C PRO A 181 20.26 -28.69 17.25
N ALA A 182 19.60 -29.83 17.45
CA ALA A 182 18.43 -29.95 18.30
C ALA A 182 18.80 -29.50 19.72
N VAL A 183 18.11 -28.49 20.23
CA VAL A 183 18.12 -28.16 21.66
C VAL A 183 17.37 -29.30 22.34
N LEU A 184 18.11 -30.13 23.08
CA LEU A 184 17.55 -31.12 23.98
C LEU A 184 16.89 -30.35 25.13
N ASP A 185 15.59 -30.60 25.30
CA ASP A 185 14.83 -30.41 26.52
C ASP A 185 15.59 -31.06 27.68
N ASP A 186 16.10 -30.26 28.61
CA ASP A 186 16.51 -30.73 29.92
C ASP A 186 15.35 -30.48 30.88
N HIS A 187 14.69 -31.58 31.19
CA HIS A 187 13.70 -31.74 32.23
C HIS A 187 14.31 -31.38 33.60
N LEU A 188 13.92 -30.23 34.16
CA LEU A 188 14.07 -29.97 35.59
C LEU A 188 12.71 -29.66 36.20
N ASP A 189 12.27 -30.66 36.94
CA ASP A 189 11.07 -30.69 37.75
C ASP A 189 11.28 -29.91 39.06
N SER A 190 10.15 -29.40 39.57
CA SER A 190 9.86 -29.12 40.98
C SER A 190 10.20 -27.76 41.63
N SER A 191 9.10 -27.14 42.09
CA SER A 191 8.87 -26.53 43.42
C SER A 191 8.67 -25.01 43.51
N ASP A 192 7.39 -24.62 43.41
CA ASP A 192 6.53 -24.11 44.50
C ASP A 192 7.17 -23.23 45.60
N SER A 193 6.80 -21.94 45.65
CA SER A 193 6.50 -21.23 46.90
C SER A 193 5.80 -19.88 46.66
N ASN A 194 4.68 -19.70 47.36
CA ASN A 194 3.84 -18.50 47.51
C ASN A 194 4.58 -17.22 47.94
N ASP A 195 4.17 -16.06 47.42
CA ASP A 195 3.53 -14.92 48.14
C ASP A 195 3.00 -13.88 47.14
#